data_AF-A0A8D9ASH8-F1
#
_entry.id   AF-A0A8D9ASH8-F1
#
_cell.length_a   1.000
_cell.length_b   1.000
_cell.length_c   1.000
_cell.angle_alpha   90.00
_cell.angle_beta   90.00
_cell.angle_gamma   90.00
#
_symmetry.space_group_name_H-M   'P 1'
#
loop_
_entity.id
_entity.type
_entity.pdbx_description
1 polymer ?
#
loop_
_entity_poly.entity_id
_entity_poly.type
_entity_poly.pdbx_seq_one_letter_code
_entity_poly.pdbx_strand_id
1 'polypeptide(L)'
;MAMPTLFQSSVLVISTWCRFSCICIFLLLFQWQKCTAADRPDRIFDLEGFQMLSNFDKRAIIVNKMGAAIRDSINRRNERIQSRRPRKEICYDKVGCFSIPRRSIAPFGKKTPQSPDDVDTKFWLLTRENPTQPEKVMYSDDKASLVSSHFNESRPTKFIAHGFKGSGKDRGALIIVEALLDLEDCNVVLVDWEKGAAGPSYALAATNTQIIGRQLALLILDMVSIGADPQKIHIVGFSLGAHVAGYAGRGVQNKGVKIGRITGLDPASPLFRQLLATSLVSLNFADAHYVDIIHSDGARHWSEGLGLFESIGHSDYFPNGGLDQPGCEHKKNAVLVSHLEGSMNSTVVCNHIRAWKLFYESLKMSLKD
;
A
#
# COMPACT_ATOMS: atom_id res chain seq x y z
N MET A 1 -28.51 27.80 44.79
CA MET A 1 -27.48 28.33 45.71
C MET A 1 -26.31 27.37 45.73
N ALA A 2 -25.12 27.93 45.51
CA ALA A 2 -23.77 27.43 45.84
C ALA A 2 -23.25 26.11 45.21
N MET A 3 -22.43 26.27 44.16
CA MET A 3 -21.09 25.66 44.00
C MET A 3 -20.09 26.31 45.01
N PRO A 4 -18.77 25.96 45.10
CA PRO A 4 -18.01 24.77 44.64
C PRO A 4 -16.90 24.30 45.65
N THR A 5 -16.17 23.21 45.32
CA THR A 5 -14.67 23.07 45.33
C THR A 5 -14.31 21.62 44.92
N LEU A 6 -13.81 21.35 43.71
CA LEU A 6 -12.38 21.31 43.28
C LEU A 6 -11.49 20.34 44.08
N PHE A 7 -11.17 19.18 43.48
CA PHE A 7 -9.81 18.61 43.50
C PHE A 7 -9.58 17.67 42.30
N GLN A 8 -8.40 17.82 41.71
CA GLN A 8 -7.86 17.24 40.48
C GLN A 8 -7.75 15.70 40.49
N SER A 9 -7.76 15.09 39.30
CA SER A 9 -6.59 14.36 38.78
C SER A 9 -6.78 13.92 37.33
N SER A 10 -5.96 14.51 36.47
CA SER A 10 -5.87 14.32 35.03
C SER A 10 -4.93 13.16 34.71
N VAL A 11 -5.39 12.13 34.01
CA VAL A 11 -4.53 11.14 33.34
C VAL A 11 -5.01 11.01 31.89
N LEU A 12 -4.65 12.01 31.08
CA LEU A 12 -4.59 11.91 29.63
C LEU A 12 -3.67 13.03 29.14
N VAL A 13 -2.97 12.82 28.03
CA VAL A 13 -1.96 13.71 27.42
C VAL A 13 -0.51 13.49 27.90
N ILE A 14 0.01 12.28 27.68
CA ILE A 14 1.45 12.06 27.46
C ILE A 14 1.59 11.30 26.14
N SER A 15 1.60 12.01 25.01
CA SER A 15 2.17 11.47 23.74
C SER A 15 2.47 12.51 22.65
N THR A 16 2.11 13.78 22.79
CA THR A 16 2.27 14.78 21.70
C THR A 16 3.35 15.85 21.91
N TRP A 17 4.12 15.83 22.99
CA TRP A 17 5.13 16.87 23.28
C TRP A 17 6.59 16.52 22.97
N CYS A 18 6.88 15.34 22.41
CA CYS A 18 8.27 14.90 22.16
C CYS A 18 8.75 15.08 20.70
N ARG A 19 8.06 15.89 19.88
CA ARG A 19 8.49 16.17 18.48
C ARG A 19 8.65 17.65 18.12
N PHE A 20 8.43 18.59 19.03
CA PHE A 20 8.54 20.03 18.73
C PHE A 20 9.72 20.76 19.40
N SER A 21 10.48 20.13 20.29
CA SER A 21 11.51 20.83 21.08
C SER A 21 12.94 20.84 20.50
N CYS A 22 13.18 20.31 19.30
CA CYS A 22 14.52 20.36 18.69
C CYS A 22 14.72 21.51 17.68
N ILE A 23 13.68 22.23 17.27
CA ILE A 23 13.79 23.31 16.26
C ILE A 23 13.81 24.71 16.92
N CYS A 24 13.36 24.87 18.17
CA CYS A 24 13.29 26.18 18.82
C CYS A 24 14.60 26.65 19.50
N ILE A 25 15.62 25.80 19.64
CA ILE A 25 16.88 26.18 20.33
C ILE A 25 17.88 26.87 19.39
N PHE A 26 17.78 26.66 18.07
CA PHE A 26 18.67 27.30 17.10
C PHE A 26 18.31 28.76 16.77
N LEU A 27 17.09 29.20 17.08
CA LEU A 27 16.61 30.54 16.73
C LEU A 27 16.81 31.61 17.82
N LEU A 28 17.21 31.24 19.04
CA LEU A 28 17.40 32.19 20.15
C LEU A 28 18.83 32.75 20.27
N LEU A 29 19.79 32.27 19.49
CA LEU A 29 21.19 32.75 19.52
C LEU A 29 21.51 33.83 18.47
N PHE A 30 20.59 34.13 17.54
CA PHE A 30 20.81 35.09 16.45
C PHE A 30 20.14 36.47 16.61
N GLN A 31 19.46 36.73 17.73
CA GLN A 31 18.78 38.02 17.99
C GLN A 31 19.44 38.90 19.07
N TRP A 32 20.72 38.68 19.39
CA TRP A 32 21.46 39.51 20.36
C TRP A 32 22.60 40.29 19.71
N GLN A 33 22.35 40.87 18.54
CA GLN A 33 23.17 41.91 17.92
C GLN A 33 22.25 42.98 17.36
N LYS A 34 21.86 43.94 18.21
CA LYS A 34 21.46 45.33 17.91
C LYS A 34 20.61 45.87 19.05
N CYS A 35 21.25 46.55 20.00
CA CYS A 35 20.77 47.66 20.84
C CYS A 35 21.90 47.94 21.84
N THR A 36 22.45 49.14 22.08
CA THR A 36 22.41 50.49 21.53
C THR A 36 23.58 51.21 22.21
N ALA A 37 24.31 52.05 21.49
CA ALA A 37 25.31 52.97 22.03
C ALA A 37 24.67 54.33 22.38
N ALA A 38 25.00 54.93 23.54
CA ALA A 38 25.31 56.37 23.71
C ALA A 38 25.38 56.80 25.22
N ASP A 39 26.38 57.65 25.49
CA ASP A 39 26.59 58.63 26.57
C ASP A 39 27.14 58.27 27.99
N ARG A 40 28.17 59.05 28.38
CA ARG A 40 29.00 59.10 29.61
C ARG A 40 28.69 60.41 30.41
N PRO A 41 29.37 60.82 31.52
CA PRO A 41 30.19 60.12 32.54
C PRO A 41 29.81 60.49 34.02
N ASP A 42 30.25 59.71 35.02
CA ASP A 42 31.10 60.15 36.16
C ASP A 42 31.03 59.24 37.40
N ARG A 43 32.22 59.06 37.99
CA ARG A 43 32.61 58.53 39.32
C ARG A 43 32.93 57.04 39.50
N ILE A 44 33.94 56.88 40.36
CA ILE A 44 34.96 55.83 40.51
C ILE A 44 34.71 55.07 41.83
N PHE A 45 35.21 53.82 41.89
CA PHE A 45 35.38 52.88 43.02
C PHE A 45 34.12 52.08 43.41
N ASP A 46 34.14 50.77 43.67
CA ASP A 46 35.10 49.66 43.48
C ASP A 46 34.33 48.37 43.84
N LEU A 47 34.91 47.20 43.50
CA LEU A 47 34.67 45.88 44.09
C LEU A 47 33.30 45.20 43.84
N GLU A 48 33.27 44.33 42.82
CA GLU A 48 33.10 42.87 42.97
C GLU A 48 32.74 42.24 41.61
N GLY A 49 33.75 42.12 40.75
CA GLY A 49 33.76 41.02 39.79
C GLY A 49 34.23 39.78 40.53
N PHE A 50 33.39 38.75 40.67
CA PHE A 50 33.78 37.33 40.63
C PHE A 50 32.57 36.40 40.90
N GLN A 51 31.56 36.34 40.02
CA GLN A 51 30.61 35.21 40.07
C GLN A 51 29.87 34.84 38.78
N MET A 52 30.16 35.47 37.64
CA MET A 52 29.52 35.11 36.35
C MET A 52 30.28 34.10 35.49
N LEU A 53 31.55 33.81 35.76
CA LEU A 53 32.33 32.84 34.96
C LEU A 53 32.08 31.38 35.38
N SER A 54 31.72 31.10 36.64
CA SER A 54 31.51 29.72 37.10
C SER A 54 30.23 29.06 36.56
N ASN A 55 29.24 29.85 36.14
CA ASN A 55 27.96 29.36 35.65
C ASN A 55 27.96 29.09 34.14
N PHE A 56 28.80 29.78 33.36
CA PHE A 56 28.99 29.49 31.93
C PHE A 56 29.71 28.16 31.72
N ASP A 57 30.79 27.91 32.48
CA ASP A 57 31.50 26.63 32.42
C ASP A 57 30.61 25.45 32.84
N LYS A 58 29.81 25.61 33.90
CA LYS A 58 28.84 24.58 34.32
C LYS A 58 27.79 24.32 33.24
N ARG A 59 27.28 25.34 32.56
CA ARG A 59 26.32 25.19 31.44
C ARG A 59 26.98 24.54 30.22
N ALA A 60 28.20 24.91 29.87
CA ALA A 60 28.97 24.28 28.79
C ALA A 60 29.24 22.80 29.07
N ILE A 61 29.58 22.45 30.32
CA ILE A 61 29.75 21.07 30.78
C ILE A 61 28.43 20.28 30.64
N ILE A 62 27.28 20.86 31.00
CA ILE A 62 25.96 20.21 30.87
C ILE A 62 25.62 19.97 29.39
N VAL A 63 25.80 20.97 28.52
CA VAL A 63 25.55 20.84 27.07
C VAL A 63 26.45 19.78 26.45
N ASN A 64 27.73 19.75 26.81
CA ASN A 64 28.68 18.73 26.34
C ASN A 64 28.30 17.32 26.83
N LYS A 65 27.89 17.16 28.10
CA LYS A 65 27.40 15.88 28.64
C LYS A 65 26.13 15.40 27.94
N MET A 66 25.21 16.32 27.64
CA MET A 66 23.97 16.02 26.93
C MET A 66 24.24 15.63 25.47
N GLY A 67 25.15 16.33 24.79
CA GLY A 67 25.61 15.98 23.44
C GLY A 67 26.30 14.62 23.38
N ALA A 68 27.13 14.28 24.39
CA ALA A 68 27.74 12.96 24.52
C ALA A 68 26.69 11.86 24.75
N ALA A 69 25.71 12.08 25.63
CA ALA A 69 24.64 11.12 25.89
C ALA A 69 23.75 10.87 24.65
N ILE A 70 23.48 11.91 23.85
CA ILE A 70 22.76 11.78 22.58
C ILE A 70 23.59 10.99 21.57
N ARG A 71 24.88 11.29 21.44
CA ARG A 71 25.80 10.57 20.55
C ARG A 71 25.91 9.09 20.91
N ASP A 72 26.01 8.77 22.20
CA ASP A 72 26.00 7.40 22.70
C ASP A 72 24.67 6.69 22.45
N SER A 73 23.54 7.39 22.58
CA SER A 73 22.22 6.85 22.25
C SER A 73 22.10 6.50 20.76
N ILE A 74 22.61 7.39 19.89
CA ILE A 74 22.67 7.17 18.44
C ILE A 74 23.61 6.00 18.11
N ASN A 75 24.78 5.94 18.72
CA ASN A 75 25.76 4.87 18.51
C ASN A 75 25.21 3.51 18.95
N ARG A 76 24.64 3.41 20.16
CA ARG A 76 23.97 2.19 20.62
C ARG A 76 22.80 1.77 19.72
N ARG A 77 22.08 2.74 19.14
CA ARG A 77 21.01 2.46 18.17
C ARG A 77 21.58 1.93 16.86
N ASN A 78 22.67 2.51 16.36
CA ASN A 78 23.35 2.07 15.15
C ASN A 78 23.99 0.68 15.32
N GLU A 79 24.61 0.41 16.46
CA GLU A 79 25.13 -0.91 16.84
C GLU A 79 24.00 -1.95 16.95
N ARG A 80 22.84 -1.59 17.51
CA ARG A 80 21.64 -2.45 17.50
C ARG A 80 21.08 -2.68 16.10
N ILE A 81 21.26 -1.74 15.17
CA ILE A 81 20.84 -1.90 13.78
C ILE A 81 21.84 -2.80 13.04
N GLN A 82 23.14 -2.60 13.22
CA GLN A 82 24.21 -3.40 12.60
C GLN A 82 24.28 -4.83 13.15
N SER A 83 23.95 -5.04 14.43
CA SER A 83 23.92 -6.37 15.06
C SER A 83 22.64 -7.17 14.79
N ARG A 84 21.64 -6.59 14.10
CA ARG A 84 20.44 -7.34 13.69
C ARG A 84 20.85 -8.35 12.64
N ARG A 85 20.73 -9.65 12.97
CA ARG A 85 20.82 -10.74 11.99
C ARG A 85 19.99 -10.38 10.75
N PRO A 86 20.55 -10.59 9.53
CA PRO A 86 19.83 -10.31 8.30
C PRO A 86 18.48 -11.03 8.32
N ARG A 87 17.44 -10.36 7.80
CA ARG A 87 16.13 -10.99 7.67
C ARG A 87 16.31 -12.24 6.80
N LYS A 88 15.75 -13.37 7.23
CA LYS A 88 15.73 -14.56 6.36
C LYS A 88 14.85 -14.23 5.16
N GLU A 89 15.26 -14.61 3.97
CA GLU A 89 14.54 -14.36 2.73
C GLU A 89 14.40 -15.66 1.93
N ILE A 90 13.38 -15.71 1.08
CA ILE A 90 13.23 -16.72 0.04
C ILE A 90 13.32 -16.01 -1.31
N CYS A 91 14.09 -16.56 -2.25
CA CYS A 91 14.32 -15.95 -3.54
C CYS A 91 13.89 -16.90 -4.65
N TYR A 92 13.32 -16.33 -5.70
CA TYR A 92 12.98 -17.03 -6.93
C TYR A 92 13.61 -16.30 -8.10
N ASP A 93 14.00 -17.06 -9.12
CA ASP A 93 14.60 -16.50 -10.32
C ASP A 93 13.67 -15.47 -10.96
N LYS A 94 14.27 -14.41 -11.52
CA LYS A 94 13.63 -13.27 -12.18
C LYS A 94 12.82 -12.33 -11.26
N VAL A 95 12.09 -12.86 -10.28
CA VAL A 95 11.19 -12.08 -9.39
C VAL A 95 11.84 -11.68 -8.05
N GLY A 96 13.04 -12.17 -7.76
CA GLY A 96 13.86 -11.72 -6.62
C GLY A 96 13.44 -12.29 -5.26
N CYS A 97 13.82 -11.61 -4.19
CA CYS A 97 13.73 -12.11 -2.81
C CYS A 97 12.55 -11.53 -2.01
N PHE A 98 11.97 -12.33 -1.13
CA PHE A 98 10.85 -11.99 -0.25
C PHE A 98 11.24 -12.25 1.20
N SER A 99 11.07 -11.22 2.05
CA SER A 99 11.39 -11.33 3.47
C SER A 99 10.47 -12.30 4.19
N ILE A 100 11.04 -13.18 5.01
CA ILE A 100 10.32 -14.14 5.84
C ILE A 100 9.93 -13.46 7.17
N PRO A 101 8.62 -13.38 7.51
CA PRO A 101 8.16 -12.79 8.77
C PRO A 101 8.77 -13.50 10.00
N ARG A 102 9.11 -12.73 11.04
CA ARG A 102 9.62 -13.29 12.31
C ARG A 102 8.47 -14.00 13.05
N ARG A 103 8.78 -15.14 13.69
CA ARG A 103 7.80 -16.02 14.38
C ARG A 103 6.96 -15.30 15.45
N SER A 104 7.47 -14.24 16.05
CA SER A 104 6.77 -13.42 17.05
C SER A 104 5.72 -12.47 16.47
N ILE A 105 5.62 -12.36 15.14
CA ILE A 105 4.79 -11.36 14.43
C ILE A 105 3.95 -12.05 13.33
N ALA A 106 3.59 -13.32 13.50
CA ALA A 106 2.81 -14.07 12.51
C ALA A 106 1.89 -15.12 13.18
N PRO A 107 0.73 -14.71 13.74
CA PRO A 107 -0.19 -15.61 14.44
C PRO A 107 -0.88 -16.61 13.50
N PHE A 108 -0.94 -16.34 12.19
CA PHE A 108 -1.53 -17.23 11.18
C PHE A 108 -0.51 -18.13 10.45
N GLY A 109 0.68 -18.30 11.05
CA GLY A 109 1.78 -19.11 10.50
C GLY A 109 2.71 -18.36 9.55
N LYS A 110 3.90 -18.92 9.31
CA LYS A 110 4.89 -18.38 8.36
C LYS A 110 4.42 -18.67 6.93
N LYS A 111 3.59 -17.81 6.35
CA LYS A 111 3.29 -17.90 4.92
C LYS A 111 4.25 -16.97 4.17
N THR A 112 5.05 -17.56 3.30
CA THR A 112 5.84 -16.87 2.27
C THR A 112 5.14 -17.09 0.93
N PRO A 113 5.38 -16.24 -0.08
CA PRO A 113 4.86 -16.50 -1.42
C PRO A 113 5.35 -17.88 -1.88
N GLN A 114 4.53 -18.58 -2.67
CA GLN A 114 4.96 -19.80 -3.34
C GLN A 114 5.86 -19.47 -4.54
N SER A 115 6.46 -20.49 -5.15
CA SER A 115 7.27 -20.32 -6.35
C SER A 115 6.42 -19.88 -7.56
N PRO A 116 7.02 -19.29 -8.61
CA PRO A 116 6.30 -18.99 -9.85
C PRO A 116 5.54 -20.17 -10.44
N ASP A 117 6.11 -21.38 -10.41
CA ASP A 117 5.50 -22.60 -10.94
C ASP A 117 4.31 -23.10 -10.08
N ASP A 118 4.39 -22.86 -8.77
CA ASP A 118 3.31 -23.21 -7.86
C ASP A 118 2.13 -22.26 -7.96
N VAL A 119 2.39 -20.96 -8.15
CA VAL A 119 1.35 -19.94 -8.34
C VAL A 119 0.73 -20.05 -9.73
N ASP A 120 1.53 -20.41 -10.75
CA ASP A 120 1.11 -20.63 -12.13
C ASP A 120 0.31 -19.45 -12.73
N THR A 121 0.85 -18.24 -12.53
CA THR A 121 0.31 -17.00 -13.09
C THR A 121 0.38 -17.01 -14.61
N LYS A 122 -0.73 -16.71 -15.27
CA LYS A 122 -0.86 -16.59 -16.72
C LYS A 122 -1.34 -15.18 -17.06
N PHE A 123 -0.75 -14.61 -18.09
CA PHE A 123 -1.16 -13.32 -18.64
C PHE A 123 -1.77 -13.57 -20.01
N TRP A 124 -3.08 -13.38 -20.10
CA TRP A 124 -3.85 -13.65 -21.31
C TRP A 124 -4.20 -12.33 -21.98
N LEU A 125 -3.59 -12.08 -23.13
CA LEU A 125 -3.82 -10.90 -23.96
C LEU A 125 -5.05 -11.10 -24.85
N LEU A 126 -5.94 -10.11 -24.82
CA LEU A 126 -7.05 -9.94 -25.73
C LEU A 126 -7.01 -8.52 -26.31
N THR A 127 -7.29 -8.43 -27.60
CA THR A 127 -7.48 -7.19 -28.36
C THR A 127 -8.76 -7.31 -29.19
N ARG A 128 -9.08 -6.27 -29.97
CA ARG A 128 -10.18 -6.33 -30.93
C ARG A 128 -9.91 -7.32 -32.08
N GLU A 129 -8.65 -7.69 -32.32
CA GLU A 129 -8.29 -8.69 -33.32
C GLU A 129 -8.50 -10.14 -32.84
N ASN A 130 -8.36 -10.40 -31.55
CA ASN A 130 -8.52 -11.73 -30.95
C ASN A 130 -9.47 -11.77 -29.73
N PRO A 131 -10.71 -11.20 -29.81
CA PRO A 131 -11.56 -10.96 -28.65
C PRO A 131 -12.06 -12.22 -27.93
N THR A 132 -11.96 -13.39 -28.59
CA THR A 132 -12.42 -14.69 -28.06
C THR A 132 -11.30 -15.73 -27.95
N GLN A 133 -10.10 -15.43 -28.46
CA GLN A 133 -8.96 -16.34 -28.52
C GLN A 133 -7.75 -15.69 -27.83
N PRO A 134 -7.68 -15.75 -26.49
CA PRO A 134 -6.61 -15.10 -25.74
C PRO A 134 -5.24 -15.68 -26.08
N GLU A 135 -4.26 -14.80 -26.23
CA GLU A 135 -2.86 -15.16 -26.47
C GLU A 135 -2.06 -15.07 -25.17
N LYS A 136 -1.19 -16.04 -24.90
CA LYS A 136 -0.37 -16.00 -23.69
C LYS A 136 0.82 -15.08 -23.90
N VAL A 137 0.93 -14.05 -23.07
CA VAL A 137 2.13 -13.21 -22.96
C VAL A 137 2.91 -13.58 -21.69
N MET A 138 4.23 -13.47 -21.76
CA MET A 138 5.15 -13.93 -20.73
C MET A 138 6.07 -12.79 -20.32
N TYR A 139 6.42 -12.73 -19.04
CA TYR A 139 7.47 -11.84 -18.56
C TYR A 139 8.82 -12.54 -18.73
N SER A 140 9.89 -11.75 -18.96
CA SER A 140 11.26 -12.27 -18.97
C SER A 140 11.50 -13.43 -19.95
N ASP A 141 10.88 -13.35 -21.12
CA ASP A 141 11.07 -14.22 -22.30
C ASP A 141 11.75 -13.46 -23.46
N ASP A 142 12.48 -12.39 -23.11
CA ASP A 142 13.05 -11.42 -24.06
C ASP A 142 12.00 -10.79 -25.00
N LYS A 143 10.80 -10.54 -24.47
CA LYS A 143 9.67 -9.91 -25.18
C LYS A 143 9.15 -10.75 -26.36
N ALA A 144 9.59 -12.01 -26.51
CA ALA A 144 9.23 -12.85 -27.65
C ALA A 144 7.72 -13.02 -27.79
N SER A 145 7.03 -13.32 -26.69
CA SER A 145 5.57 -13.47 -26.68
C SER A 145 4.81 -12.17 -26.95
N LEU A 146 5.33 -11.01 -26.53
CA LEU A 146 4.74 -9.71 -26.87
C LEU A 146 4.82 -9.48 -28.39
N VAL A 147 6.00 -9.68 -28.98
CA VAL A 147 6.26 -9.46 -30.42
C VAL A 147 5.48 -10.44 -31.31
N SER A 148 5.28 -11.68 -30.87
CA SER A 148 4.56 -12.70 -31.64
C SER A 148 3.03 -12.69 -31.47
N SER A 149 2.50 -11.77 -30.66
CA SER A 149 1.07 -11.65 -30.34
C SER A 149 0.44 -10.44 -31.03
N HIS A 150 -0.85 -10.22 -30.79
CA HIS A 150 -1.56 -9.01 -31.23
C HIS A 150 -1.30 -7.78 -30.35
N PHE A 151 -0.32 -7.83 -29.45
CA PHE A 151 0.03 -6.68 -28.61
C PHE A 151 0.49 -5.51 -29.47
N ASN A 152 -0.03 -4.31 -29.17
CA ASN A 152 0.36 -3.09 -29.85
C ASN A 152 0.73 -2.01 -28.84
N GLU A 153 2.00 -1.62 -28.80
CA GLU A 153 2.56 -0.66 -27.85
C GLU A 153 1.98 0.75 -27.98
N SER A 154 1.42 1.11 -29.14
CA SER A 154 0.80 2.42 -29.36
C SER A 154 -0.59 2.52 -28.70
N ARG A 155 -1.19 1.37 -28.36
CA ARG A 155 -2.51 1.30 -27.72
C ARG A 155 -2.42 1.36 -26.19
N PRO A 156 -3.42 1.93 -25.50
CA PRO A 156 -3.55 1.80 -24.05
C PRO A 156 -3.59 0.34 -23.62
N THR A 157 -3.02 0.03 -22.46
CA THR A 157 -2.98 -1.34 -21.93
C THR A 157 -3.70 -1.40 -20.59
N LYS A 158 -4.70 -2.29 -20.51
CA LYS A 158 -5.55 -2.47 -19.33
C LYS A 158 -5.35 -3.88 -18.76
N PHE A 159 -5.03 -3.98 -17.48
CA PHE A 159 -4.84 -5.27 -16.79
C PHE A 159 -6.02 -5.56 -15.87
N ILE A 160 -6.51 -6.80 -15.87
CA ILE A 160 -7.66 -7.23 -15.06
C ILE A 160 -7.20 -8.35 -14.13
N ALA A 161 -7.10 -8.07 -12.82
CA ALA A 161 -6.64 -9.03 -11.81
C ALA A 161 -7.77 -9.49 -10.90
N HIS A 162 -8.08 -10.79 -10.90
CA HIS A 162 -9.09 -11.39 -10.04
C HIS A 162 -8.60 -11.57 -8.59
N GLY A 163 -9.51 -12.03 -7.72
CA GLY A 163 -9.29 -12.19 -6.28
C GLY A 163 -9.14 -13.63 -5.79
N PHE A 164 -9.32 -13.81 -4.47
CA PHE A 164 -9.26 -15.09 -3.78
C PHE A 164 -10.30 -16.09 -4.32
N LYS A 165 -9.89 -17.34 -4.58
CA LYS A 165 -10.70 -18.40 -5.22
C LYS A 165 -11.35 -18.01 -6.55
N GLY A 166 -10.88 -16.93 -7.20
CA GLY A 166 -11.31 -16.55 -8.54
C GLY A 166 -10.45 -17.16 -9.63
N SER A 167 -10.89 -17.00 -10.86
CA SER A 167 -10.22 -17.43 -12.09
C SER A 167 -10.31 -16.34 -13.16
N GLY A 168 -9.33 -16.30 -14.08
CA GLY A 168 -9.43 -15.48 -15.29
C GLY A 168 -10.62 -15.82 -16.19
N LYS A 169 -11.26 -16.98 -15.98
CA LYS A 169 -12.45 -17.44 -16.71
C LYS A 169 -13.76 -17.01 -16.06
N ASP A 170 -13.70 -16.35 -14.90
CA ASP A 170 -14.90 -15.90 -14.21
C ASP A 170 -15.65 -14.86 -15.05
N ARG A 171 -16.97 -15.02 -15.13
CA ARG A 171 -17.83 -14.11 -15.89
C ARG A 171 -17.61 -12.64 -15.53
N GLY A 172 -17.35 -12.34 -14.26
CA GLY A 172 -17.09 -10.97 -13.79
C GLY A 172 -15.88 -10.31 -14.46
N ALA A 173 -14.80 -11.06 -14.69
CA ALA A 173 -13.62 -10.56 -15.39
C ALA A 173 -13.90 -10.42 -16.90
N LEU A 174 -14.53 -11.44 -17.50
CA LEU A 174 -14.78 -11.50 -18.95
C LEU A 174 -15.70 -10.37 -19.45
N ILE A 175 -16.77 -10.04 -18.71
CA ILE A 175 -17.68 -8.95 -19.14
C ILE A 175 -16.99 -7.59 -19.16
N ILE A 176 -15.94 -7.40 -18.36
CA ILE A 176 -15.17 -6.15 -18.33
C ILE A 176 -14.13 -6.12 -19.43
N VAL A 177 -13.51 -7.25 -19.75
CA VAL A 177 -12.68 -7.36 -20.96
C VAL A 177 -13.50 -6.96 -22.19
N GLU A 178 -14.69 -7.55 -22.35
CA GLU A 178 -15.59 -7.24 -23.46
C GLU A 178 -15.96 -5.75 -23.47
N ALA A 179 -16.42 -5.20 -22.33
CA ALA A 179 -16.79 -3.79 -22.25
C ALA A 179 -15.62 -2.83 -22.53
N LEU A 180 -14.39 -3.18 -22.15
CA LEU A 180 -13.21 -2.37 -22.43
C LEU A 180 -12.83 -2.40 -23.91
N LEU A 181 -12.89 -3.57 -24.54
CA LEU A 181 -12.64 -3.72 -25.98
C LEU A 181 -13.74 -3.04 -26.81
N ASP A 182 -14.98 -3.04 -26.35
CA ASP A 182 -16.08 -2.26 -26.97
C ASP A 182 -15.77 -0.76 -26.89
N LEU A 183 -15.32 -0.27 -25.72
CA LEU A 183 -15.13 1.15 -25.43
C LEU A 183 -13.94 1.77 -26.16
N GLU A 184 -12.82 1.07 -26.24
CA GLU A 184 -11.57 1.64 -26.75
C GLU A 184 -10.73 0.60 -27.50
N ASP A 185 -10.00 1.03 -28.53
CA ASP A 185 -9.00 0.18 -29.17
C ASP A 185 -7.78 0.04 -28.25
N CYS A 186 -7.77 -1.01 -27.44
CA CYS A 186 -6.79 -1.22 -26.37
C CYS A 186 -6.29 -2.67 -26.29
N ASN A 187 -5.17 -2.85 -25.62
CA ASN A 187 -4.71 -4.17 -25.17
C ASN A 187 -5.38 -4.46 -23.82
N VAL A 188 -6.03 -5.61 -23.66
CA VAL A 188 -6.55 -6.07 -22.38
C VAL A 188 -5.83 -7.34 -21.96
N VAL A 189 -5.25 -7.35 -20.76
CA VAL A 189 -4.52 -8.50 -20.23
C VAL A 189 -5.20 -9.02 -18.96
N LEU A 190 -5.78 -10.20 -19.04
CA LEU A 190 -6.27 -10.92 -17.87
C LEU A 190 -5.08 -11.49 -17.10
N VAL A 191 -4.99 -11.15 -15.81
CA VAL A 191 -4.01 -11.71 -14.88
C VAL A 191 -4.67 -12.89 -14.16
N ASP A 192 -4.43 -14.08 -14.68
CA ASP A 192 -5.02 -15.34 -14.22
C ASP A 192 -4.05 -16.08 -13.30
N TRP A 193 -4.36 -16.12 -12.01
CA TRP A 193 -3.56 -16.74 -10.96
C TRP A 193 -4.41 -17.70 -10.13
N GLU A 194 -5.39 -18.36 -10.77
CA GLU A 194 -6.37 -19.27 -10.16
C GLU A 194 -5.72 -20.28 -9.19
N LYS A 195 -4.63 -20.94 -9.61
CA LYS A 195 -3.91 -21.92 -8.78
C LYS A 195 -3.36 -21.29 -7.50
N GLY A 196 -2.71 -20.14 -7.60
CA GLY A 196 -2.21 -19.37 -6.45
C GLY A 196 -3.30 -18.71 -5.61
N ALA A 197 -4.50 -18.50 -6.17
CA ALA A 197 -5.66 -17.91 -5.50
C ALA A 197 -6.52 -18.94 -4.75
N ALA A 198 -6.45 -20.22 -5.13
CA ALA A 198 -7.37 -21.26 -4.66
C ALA A 198 -7.19 -21.67 -3.19
N GLY A 199 -5.95 -21.79 -2.69
CA GLY A 199 -5.68 -22.27 -1.34
C GLY A 199 -4.39 -23.11 -1.22
N PRO A 200 -4.14 -23.76 -0.06
CA PRO A 200 -5.14 -24.25 0.90
C PRO A 200 -5.59 -23.26 1.98
N SER A 201 -4.98 -22.07 2.10
CA SER A 201 -5.36 -21.07 3.12
C SER A 201 -5.40 -19.66 2.53
N TYR A 202 -6.32 -18.81 2.98
CA TYR A 202 -6.40 -17.40 2.55
C TYR A 202 -5.07 -16.66 2.77
N ALA A 203 -4.39 -16.91 3.88
CA ALA A 203 -3.09 -16.29 4.18
C ALA A 203 -2.02 -16.59 3.13
N LEU A 204 -2.05 -17.79 2.52
CA LEU A 204 -1.14 -18.14 1.43
C LEU A 204 -1.46 -17.36 0.16
N ALA A 205 -2.73 -17.35 -0.25
CA ALA A 205 -3.18 -16.59 -1.41
C ALA A 205 -2.90 -15.08 -1.27
N ALA A 206 -3.16 -14.51 -0.10
CA ALA A 206 -2.81 -13.13 0.22
C ALA A 206 -1.31 -12.89 0.09
N THR A 207 -0.48 -13.81 0.56
CA THR A 207 0.98 -13.69 0.46
C THR A 207 1.45 -13.81 -1.00
N ASN A 208 0.81 -14.66 -1.82
CA ASN A 208 1.10 -14.82 -3.25
C ASN A 208 0.89 -13.53 -4.06
N THR A 209 0.05 -12.59 -3.59
CA THR A 209 -0.11 -11.28 -4.27
C THR A 209 1.21 -10.55 -4.48
N GLN A 210 2.20 -10.75 -3.60
CA GLN A 210 3.55 -10.19 -3.74
C GLN A 210 4.27 -10.69 -4.97
N ILE A 211 4.27 -12.01 -5.20
CA ILE A 211 5.01 -12.59 -6.34
C ILE A 211 4.30 -12.30 -7.65
N ILE A 212 2.96 -12.37 -7.67
CA ILE A 212 2.14 -12.06 -8.84
C ILE A 212 2.32 -10.59 -9.23
N GLY A 213 2.30 -9.68 -8.27
CA GLY A 213 2.57 -8.27 -8.52
C GLY A 213 3.96 -8.03 -9.13
N ARG A 214 4.99 -8.76 -8.67
CA ARG A 214 6.33 -8.68 -9.29
C ARG A 214 6.38 -9.26 -10.70
N GLN A 215 5.71 -10.39 -10.97
CA GLN A 215 5.59 -10.95 -12.31
C GLN A 215 4.93 -9.95 -13.26
N LEU A 216 3.83 -9.33 -12.83
CA LEU A 216 3.12 -8.29 -13.59
C LEU A 216 4.00 -7.04 -13.80
N ALA A 217 4.76 -6.62 -12.79
CA ALA A 217 5.69 -5.50 -12.93
C ALA A 217 6.76 -5.77 -14.00
N LEU A 218 7.31 -6.98 -14.05
CA LEU A 218 8.29 -7.38 -15.09
C LEU A 218 7.66 -7.34 -16.47
N LEU A 219 6.45 -7.87 -16.64
CA LEU A 219 5.73 -7.81 -17.93
C LEU A 219 5.46 -6.36 -18.36
N ILE A 220 5.04 -5.49 -17.43
CA ILE A 220 4.82 -4.06 -17.72
C ILE A 220 6.13 -3.39 -18.16
N LEU A 221 7.24 -3.69 -17.50
CA LEU A 221 8.54 -3.14 -17.88
C LEU A 221 8.99 -3.64 -19.27
N ASP A 222 8.71 -4.90 -19.61
CA ASP A 222 8.95 -5.45 -20.94
C ASP A 222 8.13 -4.69 -22.01
N MET A 223 6.83 -4.44 -21.75
CA MET A 223 5.96 -3.63 -22.62
C MET A 223 6.45 -2.19 -22.78
N VAL A 224 6.85 -1.53 -21.68
CA VAL A 224 7.38 -0.16 -21.72
C VAL A 224 8.70 -0.12 -22.51
N SER A 225 9.53 -1.15 -22.40
CA SER A 225 10.81 -1.21 -23.11
C SER A 225 10.67 -1.33 -24.64
N ILE A 226 9.52 -1.80 -25.13
CA ILE A 226 9.20 -1.89 -26.56
C ILE A 226 8.37 -0.70 -27.06
N GLY A 227 8.10 0.30 -26.21
CA GLY A 227 7.49 1.57 -26.62
C GLY A 227 6.14 1.88 -25.99
N ALA A 228 5.60 1.02 -25.12
CA ALA A 228 4.31 1.29 -24.49
C ALA A 228 4.42 2.47 -23.52
N ASP A 229 3.48 3.43 -23.62
CA ASP A 229 3.44 4.58 -22.72
C ASP A 229 2.99 4.15 -21.31
N PRO A 230 3.84 4.30 -20.26
CA PRO A 230 3.47 3.97 -18.89
C PRO A 230 2.23 4.71 -18.40
N GLN A 231 1.97 5.92 -18.88
CA GLN A 231 0.80 6.72 -18.48
C GLN A 231 -0.51 6.17 -19.03
N LYS A 232 -0.46 5.36 -20.11
CA LYS A 232 -1.62 4.67 -20.68
C LYS A 232 -1.82 3.26 -20.13
N ILE A 233 -1.10 2.90 -19.07
CA ILE A 233 -1.28 1.64 -18.35
C ILE A 233 -2.28 1.82 -17.21
N HIS A 234 -3.31 0.97 -17.22
CA HIS A 234 -4.36 0.93 -16.19
C HIS A 234 -4.49 -0.49 -15.62
N ILE A 235 -4.30 -0.67 -14.31
CA ILE A 235 -4.54 -1.96 -13.66
C ILE A 235 -5.84 -1.89 -12.85
N VAL A 236 -6.79 -2.77 -13.18
CA VAL A 236 -8.02 -2.98 -12.42
C VAL A 236 -7.87 -4.26 -11.60
N GLY A 237 -7.85 -4.13 -10.28
CA GLY A 237 -7.67 -5.26 -9.38
C GLY A 237 -8.84 -5.42 -8.43
N PHE A 238 -9.41 -6.62 -8.36
CA PHE A 238 -10.52 -6.95 -7.46
C PHE A 238 -10.06 -7.73 -6.23
N SER A 239 -10.53 -7.38 -5.04
CA SER A 239 -10.24 -8.12 -3.80
C SER A 239 -8.72 -8.23 -3.57
N LEU A 240 -8.16 -9.45 -3.45
CA LEU A 240 -6.71 -9.68 -3.43
C LEU A 240 -5.98 -9.17 -4.68
N GLY A 241 -6.64 -9.13 -5.84
CA GLY A 241 -6.13 -8.59 -7.09
C GLY A 241 -5.85 -7.08 -7.03
N ALA A 242 -6.54 -6.33 -6.16
CA ALA A 242 -6.20 -4.92 -5.91
C ALA A 242 -4.80 -4.78 -5.31
N HIS A 243 -4.39 -5.74 -4.48
CA HIS A 243 -3.05 -5.77 -3.89
C HIS A 243 -2.00 -6.29 -4.87
N VAL A 244 -2.36 -7.20 -5.79
CA VAL A 244 -1.52 -7.53 -6.95
C VAL A 244 -1.19 -6.26 -7.73
N ALA A 245 -2.20 -5.42 -8.01
CA ALA A 245 -2.01 -4.14 -8.69
C ALA A 245 -1.08 -3.19 -7.93
N GLY A 246 -1.25 -3.05 -6.61
CA GLY A 246 -0.37 -2.24 -5.77
C GLY A 246 1.08 -2.73 -5.74
N TYR A 247 1.29 -4.05 -5.63
CA TYR A 247 2.63 -4.64 -5.73
C TYR A 247 3.26 -4.45 -7.12
N ALA A 248 2.47 -4.55 -8.19
CA ALA A 248 2.93 -4.28 -9.54
C ALA A 248 3.35 -2.82 -9.74
N GLY A 249 2.50 -1.87 -9.33
CA GLY A 249 2.79 -0.43 -9.39
C GLY A 249 4.11 -0.07 -8.70
N ARG A 250 4.32 -0.58 -7.47
CA ARG A 250 5.61 -0.42 -6.77
C ARG A 250 6.78 -1.10 -7.47
N GLY A 251 6.57 -2.29 -8.02
CA GLY A 251 7.59 -3.02 -8.75
C GLY A 251 8.11 -2.23 -9.94
N VAL A 252 7.21 -1.62 -10.70
CA VAL A 252 7.52 -0.74 -11.83
C VAL A 252 8.18 0.56 -11.34
N GLN A 253 7.66 1.16 -10.26
CA GLN A 253 8.22 2.37 -9.64
C GLN A 253 9.66 2.20 -9.14
N ASN A 254 10.00 1.04 -8.60
CA ASN A 254 11.37 0.72 -8.17
C ASN A 254 12.37 0.68 -9.33
N LYS A 255 11.90 0.66 -10.58
CA LYS A 255 12.71 0.78 -11.80
C LYS A 255 12.66 2.18 -12.42
N GLY A 256 12.09 3.16 -11.72
CA GLY A 256 12.03 4.55 -12.16
C GLY A 256 10.85 4.87 -13.10
N VAL A 257 9.90 3.95 -13.26
CA VAL A 257 8.73 4.12 -14.14
C VAL A 257 7.47 4.18 -13.28
N LYS A 258 6.55 5.12 -13.54
CA LYS A 258 5.28 5.21 -12.80
C LYS A 258 4.11 5.00 -13.76
N ILE A 259 3.24 4.05 -13.44
CA ILE A 259 2.07 3.72 -14.27
C ILE A 259 0.95 4.74 -14.11
N GLY A 260 0.10 4.86 -15.13
CA GLY A 260 -0.99 5.83 -15.19
C GLY A 260 -2.04 5.66 -14.10
N ARG A 261 -2.69 4.50 -14.05
CA ARG A 261 -3.84 4.31 -13.16
C ARG A 261 -3.89 2.93 -12.51
N ILE A 262 -4.32 2.88 -11.25
CA ILE A 262 -4.82 1.67 -10.61
C ILE A 262 -6.26 1.90 -10.13
N THR A 263 -7.17 1.00 -10.50
CA THR A 263 -8.50 0.93 -9.89
C THR A 263 -8.59 -0.27 -8.95
N GLY A 264 -8.83 -0.02 -7.67
CA GLY A 264 -9.05 -1.04 -6.66
C GLY A 264 -10.54 -1.31 -6.47
N LEU A 265 -11.00 -2.50 -6.84
CA LEU A 265 -12.38 -2.93 -6.67
C LEU A 265 -12.50 -3.74 -5.38
N ASP A 266 -13.03 -3.09 -4.36
CA ASP A 266 -13.18 -3.56 -2.99
C ASP A 266 -11.93 -4.29 -2.45
N PRO A 267 -10.79 -3.58 -2.29
CA PRO A 267 -9.51 -4.20 -1.92
C PRO A 267 -9.62 -4.98 -0.60
N ALA A 268 -9.11 -6.22 -0.55
CA ALA A 268 -9.34 -7.11 0.58
C ALA A 268 -8.74 -6.59 1.91
N SER A 269 -9.52 -6.58 2.98
CA SER A 269 -9.09 -6.14 4.32
C SER A 269 -8.25 -7.16 5.09
N PRO A 270 -8.62 -8.46 5.16
CA PRO A 270 -7.90 -9.42 5.98
C PRO A 270 -6.44 -9.53 5.54
N LEU A 271 -5.53 -9.36 6.51
CA LEU A 271 -4.06 -9.33 6.36
C LEU A 271 -3.46 -8.09 5.68
N PHE A 272 -4.25 -7.12 5.23
CA PHE A 272 -3.74 -5.89 4.61
C PHE A 272 -4.00 -4.62 5.44
N ARG A 273 -4.81 -4.72 6.51
CA ARG A 273 -5.05 -3.60 7.44
C ARG A 273 -3.79 -3.21 8.22
N GLN A 274 -3.22 -2.05 7.91
CA GLN A 274 -1.93 -1.57 8.41
C GLN A 274 -1.80 -1.50 9.95
N LEU A 275 -2.91 -1.48 10.68
CA LEU A 275 -2.94 -1.46 12.14
C LEU A 275 -2.37 -2.72 12.81
N LEU A 276 -2.21 -3.83 12.07
CA LEU A 276 -1.69 -5.08 12.61
C LEU A 276 -0.21 -5.27 12.25
N ALA A 277 0.59 -5.77 13.21
CA ALA A 277 2.02 -6.02 13.00
C ALA A 277 2.33 -7.07 11.93
N THR A 278 1.31 -7.84 11.51
CA THR A 278 1.38 -8.98 10.60
C THR A 278 0.96 -8.62 9.18
N SER A 279 0.74 -7.33 8.90
CA SER A 279 0.08 -6.89 7.68
C SER A 279 1.00 -6.96 6.48
N LEU A 280 0.46 -7.48 5.39
CA LEU A 280 0.98 -7.28 4.05
C LEU A 280 0.78 -5.82 3.64
N VAL A 281 1.50 -5.42 2.60
CA VAL A 281 1.48 -4.02 2.16
C VAL A 281 0.27 -3.81 1.25
N SER A 282 -0.77 -3.17 1.79
CA SER A 282 -1.99 -2.81 1.06
C SER A 282 -1.70 -1.91 -0.13
N LEU A 283 -2.55 -1.96 -1.16
CA LEU A 283 -2.61 -0.92 -2.20
C LEU A 283 -2.70 0.46 -1.53
N ASN A 284 -2.06 1.46 -2.13
CA ASN A 284 -2.14 2.84 -1.67
C ASN A 284 -1.97 3.84 -2.84
N PHE A 285 -2.29 5.11 -2.58
CA PHE A 285 -2.27 6.19 -3.58
C PHE A 285 -0.92 6.38 -4.28
N ALA A 286 0.22 6.05 -3.65
CA ALA A 286 1.53 6.25 -4.25
C ALA A 286 1.85 5.24 -5.36
N ASP A 287 1.11 4.12 -5.46
CA ASP A 287 1.42 3.00 -6.34
C ASP A 287 1.20 3.29 -7.84
N ALA A 288 0.51 4.39 -8.19
CA ALA A 288 0.34 4.87 -9.56
C ALA A 288 0.22 6.40 -9.61
N HIS A 289 0.16 7.00 -10.81
CA HIS A 289 -0.13 8.42 -10.97
C HIS A 289 -1.52 8.78 -10.44
N TYR A 290 -2.50 7.90 -10.68
CA TYR A 290 -3.83 8.01 -10.14
C TYR A 290 -4.30 6.66 -9.60
N VAL A 291 -5.00 6.69 -8.47
CA VAL A 291 -5.50 5.48 -7.80
C VAL A 291 -6.92 5.77 -7.35
N ASP A 292 -7.87 5.00 -7.84
CA ASP A 292 -9.27 5.12 -7.48
C ASP A 292 -9.82 3.81 -6.92
N ILE A 293 -10.63 3.90 -5.88
CA ILE A 293 -11.07 2.74 -5.10
C ILE A 293 -12.59 2.72 -5.01
N ILE A 294 -13.20 1.57 -5.21
CA ILE A 294 -14.62 1.34 -4.93
C ILE A 294 -14.72 0.44 -3.71
N HIS A 295 -15.24 0.95 -2.60
CA HIS A 295 -15.49 0.19 -1.38
C HIS A 295 -16.95 -0.27 -1.37
N SER A 296 -17.19 -1.58 -1.38
CA SER A 296 -18.55 -2.13 -1.42
C SER A 296 -18.87 -3.12 -0.30
N ASP A 297 -17.86 -3.66 0.37
CA ASP A 297 -17.99 -4.57 1.53
C ASP A 297 -16.97 -4.20 2.63
N GLY A 298 -16.89 -2.90 2.92
CA GLY A 298 -15.85 -2.35 3.79
C GLY A 298 -15.93 -2.85 5.23
N ALA A 299 -14.77 -3.11 5.82
CA ALA A 299 -14.62 -3.55 7.19
C ALA A 299 -14.38 -2.38 8.16
N ARG A 300 -15.39 -1.98 8.95
CA ARG A 300 -15.20 -0.99 10.02
C ARG A 300 -14.45 -1.59 11.21
N HIS A 301 -14.77 -2.83 11.55
CA HIS A 301 -14.13 -3.61 12.60
C HIS A 301 -13.44 -4.84 12.00
N TRP A 302 -12.63 -5.55 12.79
CA TRP A 302 -11.82 -6.68 12.32
C TRP A 302 -12.64 -7.89 11.84
N SER A 303 -13.95 -7.90 12.10
CA SER A 303 -14.86 -9.03 11.89
C SER A 303 -16.00 -8.75 10.91
N GLU A 304 -16.07 -7.59 10.27
CA GLU A 304 -17.22 -7.22 9.43
C GLU A 304 -16.71 -6.93 8.01
N GLY A 305 -17.28 -7.52 6.96
CA GLY A 305 -16.90 -7.24 5.56
C GLY A 305 -15.56 -7.85 5.09
N LEU A 306 -15.42 -8.01 3.78
CA LEU A 306 -14.23 -8.53 3.10
C LEU A 306 -13.27 -7.42 2.63
N GLY A 307 -13.78 -6.21 2.38
CA GLY A 307 -13.02 -5.07 1.84
C GLY A 307 -12.42 -4.15 2.90
N LEU A 308 -11.39 -3.38 2.55
CA LEU A 308 -10.89 -2.27 3.36
C LEU A 308 -11.95 -1.16 3.41
N PHE A 309 -12.10 -0.50 4.55
CA PHE A 309 -12.93 0.70 4.69
C PHE A 309 -12.10 1.99 4.79
N GLU A 310 -10.79 1.85 4.95
CA GLU A 310 -9.85 2.97 4.99
C GLU A 310 -9.67 3.53 3.58
N SER A 311 -9.67 4.87 3.44
CA SER A 311 -9.34 5.52 2.18
C SER A 311 -7.87 5.28 1.84
N ILE A 312 -7.63 4.61 0.72
CA ILE A 312 -6.28 4.22 0.26
C ILE A 312 -5.97 4.72 -1.14
N GLY A 313 -6.92 5.38 -1.83
CA GLY A 313 -6.73 5.98 -3.13
C GLY A 313 -6.46 7.48 -3.10
N HIS A 314 -6.33 8.06 -4.30
CA HIS A 314 -6.54 9.48 -4.53
C HIS A 314 -8.03 9.83 -4.52
N SER A 315 -8.89 8.88 -4.90
CA SER A 315 -10.35 8.99 -4.82
C SER A 315 -10.93 7.67 -4.36
N ASP A 316 -11.73 7.71 -3.31
CA ASP A 316 -12.33 6.54 -2.69
C ASP A 316 -13.86 6.71 -2.71
N TYR A 317 -14.53 5.81 -3.40
CA TYR A 317 -15.98 5.78 -3.57
C TYR A 317 -16.60 4.78 -2.61
N PHE A 318 -17.62 5.22 -1.87
CA PHE A 318 -18.35 4.41 -0.89
C PHE A 318 -19.82 4.28 -1.30
N PRO A 319 -20.14 3.59 -2.40
CA PRO A 319 -21.52 3.36 -2.84
C PRO A 319 -22.36 2.78 -1.70
N ASN A 320 -23.52 3.39 -1.44
CA ASN A 320 -24.43 2.98 -0.36
C ASN A 320 -23.75 2.98 1.02
N GLY A 321 -22.78 3.87 1.24
CA GLY A 321 -22.00 3.93 2.48
C GLY A 321 -20.80 2.97 2.51
N GLY A 322 -20.61 2.16 1.47
CA GLY A 322 -19.44 1.30 1.26
C GLY A 322 -19.36 0.06 2.15
N LEU A 323 -20.49 -0.36 2.72
CA LEU A 323 -20.59 -1.50 3.64
C LEU A 323 -21.57 -2.54 3.11
N ASP A 324 -22.83 -2.15 2.97
CA ASP A 324 -23.92 -3.03 2.56
C ASP A 324 -24.54 -2.55 1.26
N GLN A 325 -24.74 -3.47 0.32
CA GLN A 325 -25.18 -3.15 -1.03
C GLN A 325 -26.64 -3.60 -1.24
N PRO A 326 -27.51 -2.75 -1.82
CA PRO A 326 -28.89 -3.11 -2.11
C PRO A 326 -29.00 -4.41 -2.92
N GLY A 327 -29.85 -5.33 -2.46
CA GLY A 327 -30.04 -6.65 -3.08
C GLY A 327 -29.05 -7.73 -2.64
N CYS A 328 -28.21 -7.47 -1.62
CA CYS A 328 -27.42 -8.49 -0.93
C CYS A 328 -28.04 -8.81 0.44
N GLU A 329 -28.18 -10.10 0.78
CA GLU A 329 -28.73 -10.51 2.07
C GLU A 329 -27.67 -10.42 3.17
N HIS A 330 -28.03 -9.85 4.32
CA HIS A 330 -27.12 -9.71 5.45
C HIS A 330 -27.00 -11.03 6.23
N LYS A 331 -25.86 -11.70 6.13
CA LYS A 331 -25.41 -12.63 7.18
C LYS A 331 -24.28 -11.95 7.94
N LYS A 332 -24.61 -11.40 9.12
CA LYS A 332 -23.68 -10.76 10.06
C LYS A 332 -22.73 -11.79 10.71
N ASN A 333 -22.00 -12.53 9.90
CA ASN A 333 -21.01 -13.47 10.39
C ASN A 333 -19.66 -12.77 10.46
N ALA A 334 -18.95 -12.99 11.57
CA ALA A 334 -17.59 -12.50 11.73
C ALA A 334 -16.69 -13.04 10.60
N VAL A 335 -16.16 -12.15 9.77
CA VAL A 335 -15.18 -12.49 8.72
C VAL A 335 -13.82 -12.69 9.39
N LEU A 336 -13.57 -13.93 9.82
CA LEU A 336 -12.26 -14.38 10.29
C LEU A 336 -11.51 -15.04 9.13
N VAL A 337 -10.19 -14.86 9.07
CA VAL A 337 -9.33 -15.51 8.07
C VAL A 337 -9.54 -17.04 8.04
N SER A 338 -9.77 -17.66 9.20
CA SER A 338 -10.07 -19.10 9.32
C SER A 338 -11.41 -19.50 8.70
N HIS A 339 -12.39 -18.58 8.64
CA HIS A 339 -13.69 -18.84 8.01
C HIS A 339 -13.65 -18.73 6.48
N LEU A 340 -12.61 -18.10 5.91
CA LEU A 340 -12.41 -17.99 4.46
C LEU A 340 -11.87 -19.28 3.83
N GLU A 341 -11.39 -20.23 4.65
CA GLU A 341 -10.80 -21.48 4.17
C GLU A 341 -11.86 -22.47 3.61
N GLY A 342 -13.14 -22.34 4.02
CA GLY A 342 -14.28 -23.13 3.50
C GLY A 342 -14.88 -22.63 2.18
N SER A 343 -15.97 -23.24 1.69
CA SER A 343 -16.65 -22.78 0.46
C SER A 343 -17.29 -21.41 0.67
N MET A 344 -16.90 -20.40 -0.12
CA MET A 344 -17.52 -19.08 -0.05
C MET A 344 -18.93 -19.15 -0.64
N ASN A 345 -19.95 -18.94 0.20
CA ASN A 345 -21.35 -18.90 -0.22
C ASN A 345 -21.61 -17.60 -0.99
N SER A 346 -22.36 -17.67 -2.10
CA SER A 346 -22.70 -16.52 -2.96
C SER A 346 -23.36 -15.37 -2.19
N THR A 347 -24.08 -15.67 -1.11
CA THR A 347 -24.68 -14.66 -0.22
C THR A 347 -23.63 -13.85 0.55
N VAL A 348 -22.52 -14.49 0.96
CA VAL A 348 -21.46 -13.88 1.78
C VAL A 348 -20.58 -12.93 0.95
N VAL A 349 -20.42 -13.22 -0.34
CA VAL A 349 -19.57 -12.40 -1.23
C VAL A 349 -20.37 -11.38 -2.05
N CYS A 350 -21.70 -11.27 -1.84
CA CYS A 350 -22.54 -10.42 -2.67
C CYS A 350 -22.16 -8.92 -2.60
N ASN A 351 -21.95 -8.40 -1.38
CA ASN A 351 -21.48 -7.03 -1.17
C ASN A 351 -20.12 -6.82 -1.86
N HIS A 352 -19.21 -7.79 -1.68
CA HIS A 352 -17.86 -7.74 -2.22
C HIS A 352 -17.86 -7.68 -3.75
N ILE A 353 -18.64 -8.56 -4.40
CA ILE A 353 -18.77 -8.61 -5.87
C ILE A 353 -19.45 -7.35 -6.44
N ARG A 354 -20.13 -6.53 -5.63
CA ARG A 354 -20.80 -5.32 -6.13
C ARG A 354 -19.82 -4.33 -6.77
N ALA A 355 -18.59 -4.21 -6.28
CA ALA A 355 -17.59 -3.33 -6.89
C ALA A 355 -17.33 -3.67 -8.36
N TRP A 356 -17.27 -4.97 -8.73
CA TRP A 356 -17.17 -5.38 -10.13
C TRP A 356 -18.36 -4.89 -10.96
N LYS A 357 -19.58 -5.06 -10.45
CA LYS A 357 -20.81 -4.66 -11.16
C LYS A 357 -20.86 -3.16 -11.39
N LEU A 358 -20.56 -2.37 -10.36
CA LEU A 358 -20.55 -0.90 -10.45
C LEU A 358 -19.51 -0.40 -11.45
N PHE A 359 -18.32 -1.02 -11.47
CA PHE A 359 -17.29 -0.70 -12.46
C PHE A 359 -17.71 -1.09 -13.88
N TYR A 360 -18.29 -2.27 -14.07
CA TYR A 360 -18.82 -2.67 -15.37
C TYR A 360 -19.93 -1.73 -15.86
N GLU A 361 -20.87 -1.35 -14.99
CA GLU A 361 -21.95 -0.43 -15.31
C GLU A 361 -21.42 0.96 -15.69
N SER A 362 -20.38 1.45 -15.03
CA SER A 362 -19.76 2.73 -15.39
C SER A 362 -19.12 2.70 -16.78
N LEU A 363 -18.46 1.59 -17.16
CA LEU A 363 -17.96 1.40 -18.52
C LEU A 363 -19.09 1.41 -19.57
N LYS A 364 -20.18 0.70 -19.30
CA LYS A 364 -21.34 0.65 -20.21
C LYS A 364 -22.07 2.00 -20.30
N MET A 365 -22.03 2.83 -19.27
CA MET A 365 -22.56 4.20 -19.36
C MET A 365 -21.71 5.08 -20.27
N SER A 366 -20.38 4.97 -20.19
CA SER A 366 -19.47 5.71 -21.08
C SER A 366 -19.57 5.32 -22.56
N LEU A 367 -20.17 4.18 -22.89
CA LEU A 367 -20.47 3.78 -24.28
C LEU A 367 -21.71 4.46 -24.86
N LYS A 368 -22.56 5.06 -24.02
CA LYS A 368 -23.82 5.69 -24.44
C LYS A 368 -23.69 7.20 -24.67
N ASP A 369 -22.60 7.78 -24.19
CA ASP A 369 -22.21 9.18 -24.42
C ASP A 369 -21.31 9.26 -25.65
#